data_AF-A0A926XWY6-F1
#
_entry.id   AF-A0A926XWY6-F1
#
_cell.length_a   1.000
_cell.length_b   1.000
_cell.length_c   1.000
_cell.angle_alpha   90.00
_cell.angle_beta   90.00
_cell.angle_gamma   90.00
#
_symmetry.space_group_name_H-M   'P 1'
#
loop_
_entity.id
_entity.type
_entity.pdbx_description
1 polymer ?
#
loop_
_entity_poly.entity_id
_entity_poly.type
_entity_poly.pdbx_seq_one_letter_code
_entity_poly.pdbx_strand_id
1 'polypeptide(L)'
;MVKSLHQKFMRVVVVFLWLISAVGWAQERPLERAIVQARTTGKTDTFPNLFTANGTTHALTNAQDTTQHIDKLTLNTNVLKSIRSQKRELLEISLPTALGTLELELVPVNLFAPGFNVVTHLPDTTFQFDASRVVYYQGMIKNNPRSLVALALSDENVVGLVSDSTGNRVLSRQRAKSASQTDYALYNEQAVQTKIRPFACNVADSGTSDLIETPSEKPTKQTNSSNCVKYVGIYLEADYALYQSYGGNITDLTEDILFVFDQVITLYRNENVYVQLSQLYVWNTNDPYSTATTSASALAAFKTHWNNFGNSFPGQIAHLMSSRSFSGNTVGLADGYNGLSDKSTAYSFNSSLNPAFAAPYPTYSWAVFAIAHELGHNFSSHHTHWCGWPGGPIDNCAVPENGPCSAGPAPVNGGTIMSYCHLANGVNFAKGFGTLPGNQIRNKIASVTLPITTSDGKVESINSGIWTMSGTWTCGVTPSVLYKATISPGHRVQLNSTGNAKTLTIQGTLNLSTPGTVIRIGQTQSN
;
A
#
# COMPACT_ATOMS: atom_id res chain seq x y z
N MET A 1 -38.69 42.82 31.27
CA MET A 1 -38.24 42.59 29.87
C MET A 1 -36.76 42.26 29.73
N VAL A 2 -35.84 42.83 30.52
CA VAL A 2 -34.38 42.66 30.33
C VAL A 2 -33.85 41.24 30.61
N LYS A 3 -34.43 40.47 31.55
CA LYS A 3 -34.01 39.08 31.84
C LYS A 3 -34.34 38.07 30.72
N SER A 4 -35.39 38.31 29.93
CA SER A 4 -35.81 37.42 28.85
C SER A 4 -34.91 37.56 27.60
N LEU A 5 -34.41 38.77 27.34
CA LEU A 5 -33.49 39.02 26.22
C LEU A 5 -32.12 38.39 26.46
N HIS A 6 -31.60 38.46 27.69
CA HIS A 6 -30.32 37.84 28.06
C HIS A 6 -30.34 36.31 27.94
N GLN A 7 -31.44 35.66 28.32
CA GLN A 7 -31.58 34.20 28.20
C GLN A 7 -31.71 33.74 26.74
N LYS A 8 -32.35 34.52 25.88
CA LYS A 8 -32.43 34.24 24.44
C LYS A 8 -31.08 34.49 23.74
N PHE A 9 -30.35 35.54 24.12
CA PHE A 9 -29.03 35.84 23.56
C PHE A 9 -27.98 34.78 23.99
N MET A 10 -27.98 34.34 25.25
CA MET A 10 -27.12 33.24 25.70
C MET A 10 -27.42 31.91 25.01
N ARG A 11 -28.70 31.59 24.73
CA ARG A 11 -29.05 30.36 23.98
C ARG A 11 -28.60 30.40 22.53
N VAL A 12 -28.68 31.55 21.85
CA VAL A 12 -28.19 31.70 20.47
C VAL A 12 -26.66 31.63 20.41
N VAL A 13 -25.95 32.24 21.37
CA VAL A 13 -24.48 32.19 21.43
C VAL A 13 -23.96 30.79 21.80
N VAL A 14 -24.65 30.06 22.68
CA VAL A 14 -24.28 28.66 23.02
C VAL A 14 -24.56 27.71 21.84
N VAL A 15 -25.63 27.91 21.07
CA VAL A 15 -25.90 27.13 19.86
C VAL A 15 -24.90 27.47 18.74
N PHE A 16 -24.50 28.73 18.57
CA PHE A 16 -23.45 29.12 17.62
C PHE A 16 -22.06 28.60 18.02
N LEU A 17 -21.73 28.59 19.32
CA LEU A 17 -20.47 28.01 19.82
C LEU A 17 -20.45 26.47 19.68
N TRP A 18 -21.59 25.79 19.82
CA TRP A 18 -21.70 24.36 19.53
C TRP A 18 -21.59 24.04 18.03
N LEU A 19 -22.11 24.91 17.15
CA LEU A 19 -21.96 24.77 15.70
C LEU A 19 -20.53 25.05 15.20
N ILE A 20 -19.78 25.92 15.87
CA ILE A 20 -18.35 26.16 15.55
C ILE A 20 -17.44 25.05 16.11
N SER A 21 -17.81 24.40 17.22
CA SER A 21 -17.09 23.22 17.73
C SER A 21 -17.43 21.90 17.00
N ALA A 22 -18.45 21.90 16.14
CA ALA A 22 -18.86 20.75 15.34
C ALA A 22 -18.20 20.71 13.94
N VAL A 23 -17.32 21.66 13.62
CA VAL A 23 -16.29 21.43 12.60
C VAL A 23 -15.24 20.54 13.25
N GLY A 24 -15.58 19.26 13.42
CA GLY A 24 -14.58 18.24 13.65
C GLY A 24 -13.58 18.38 12.51
N TRP A 25 -12.35 18.75 12.85
CA TRP A 25 -11.24 18.73 11.90
C TRP A 25 -11.11 17.28 11.48
N ALA A 26 -11.77 16.89 10.39
CA ALA A 26 -11.52 15.62 9.75
C ALA A 26 -10.03 15.62 9.46
N GLN A 27 -9.28 14.75 10.13
CA GLN A 27 -7.84 14.68 9.94
C GLN A 27 -7.59 14.38 8.46
N GLU A 28 -6.97 15.34 7.75
CA GLU A 28 -6.63 15.19 6.33
C GLU A 28 -5.89 13.87 6.12
N ARG A 29 -6.29 13.13 5.08
CA ARG A 29 -5.68 11.85 4.75
C ARG A 29 -4.22 12.10 4.32
N PRO A 30 -3.27 11.18 4.61
CA PRO A 30 -1.87 11.39 4.28
C PRO A 30 -1.61 11.64 2.79
N LEU A 31 -2.39 10.99 1.93
CA LEU A 31 -2.29 11.16 0.49
C LEU A 31 -2.81 12.54 0.04
N GLU A 32 -3.94 13.00 0.59
CA GLU A 32 -4.44 14.37 0.39
C GLU A 32 -3.39 15.40 0.82
N ARG A 33 -2.78 15.22 2.00
CA ARG A 33 -1.70 16.09 2.49
C ARG A 33 -0.51 16.14 1.53
N ALA A 34 -0.10 14.99 1.00
CA ALA A 34 0.99 14.93 0.03
C ALA A 34 0.66 15.69 -1.26
N ILE A 35 -0.58 15.57 -1.76
CA ILE A 35 -1.03 16.34 -2.93
C ILE A 35 -1.09 17.84 -2.62
N VAL A 36 -1.65 18.24 -1.47
CA VAL A 36 -1.72 19.65 -1.05
C VAL A 36 -0.32 20.26 -0.96
N GLN A 37 0.64 19.53 -0.36
CA GLN A 37 2.04 19.96 -0.33
C GLN A 37 2.62 20.09 -1.75
N ALA A 38 2.41 19.10 -2.61
CA ALA A 38 2.92 19.11 -3.98
C ALA A 38 2.31 20.23 -4.85
N ARG A 39 1.07 20.67 -4.60
CA ARG A 39 0.48 21.86 -5.24
C ARG A 39 1.24 23.15 -4.90
N THR A 40 1.84 23.23 -3.71
CA THR A 40 2.59 24.43 -3.29
C THR A 40 4.02 24.46 -3.81
N THR A 41 4.63 23.29 -4.06
CA THR A 41 6.03 23.18 -4.48
C THR A 41 6.22 22.81 -5.95
N GLY A 42 5.19 22.26 -6.59
CA GLY A 42 5.26 21.69 -7.94
C GLY A 42 5.23 22.73 -9.06
N LYS A 43 5.90 22.40 -10.17
CA LYS A 43 5.82 23.16 -11.43
C LYS A 43 4.45 22.95 -12.09
N THR A 44 3.83 24.04 -12.54
CA THR A 44 2.46 24.10 -13.07
C THR A 44 2.32 23.77 -14.57
N ASP A 45 3.39 23.39 -15.27
CA ASP A 45 3.26 23.16 -16.73
C ASP A 45 2.41 21.91 -16.99
N THR A 46 1.36 22.04 -17.79
CA THR A 46 0.45 20.91 -18.09
C THR A 46 1.05 19.97 -19.12
N PHE A 47 0.92 18.66 -18.93
CA PHE A 47 1.15 17.71 -20.02
C PHE A 47 -0.02 17.72 -21.00
N PRO A 48 0.20 17.42 -22.30
CA PRO A 48 -0.90 16.99 -23.16
C PRO A 48 -1.57 15.74 -22.59
N ASN A 49 -2.80 15.45 -23.02
CA ASN A 49 -3.53 14.29 -22.52
C ASN A 49 -2.78 12.98 -22.78
N LEU A 50 -2.52 12.23 -21.71
CA LEU A 50 -1.92 10.89 -21.78
C LEU A 50 -2.84 9.90 -22.51
N PHE A 51 -4.17 10.08 -22.37
CA PHE A 51 -5.18 9.27 -23.02
C PHE A 51 -6.17 10.14 -23.80
N THR A 52 -6.58 9.65 -24.96
CA THR A 52 -7.70 10.22 -25.72
C THR A 52 -8.84 9.21 -25.78
N ALA A 53 -10.09 9.70 -25.75
CA ALA A 53 -11.26 8.84 -25.88
C ALA A 53 -11.28 8.17 -27.27
N ASN A 54 -11.60 6.88 -27.30
CA ASN A 54 -11.78 6.08 -28.51
C ASN A 54 -13.15 5.36 -28.47
N GLY A 55 -14.18 6.11 -28.08
CA GLY A 55 -15.55 5.64 -27.91
C GLY A 55 -15.82 4.90 -26.60
N THR A 56 -17.07 4.48 -26.42
CA THR A 56 -17.54 3.67 -25.30
C THR A 56 -18.07 2.35 -25.83
N THR A 57 -17.72 1.22 -25.21
CA THR A 57 -18.41 -0.05 -25.49
C THR A 57 -19.44 -0.36 -24.42
N HIS A 58 -20.61 -0.84 -24.89
CA HIS A 58 -21.77 -1.18 -24.08
C HIS A 58 -21.50 -2.18 -22.95
N ALA A 59 -22.36 -2.08 -21.93
CA ALA A 59 -22.38 -2.84 -20.70
C ALA A 59 -22.28 -4.35 -20.91
N LEU A 60 -21.43 -4.98 -20.09
CA LEU A 60 -21.54 -6.41 -19.85
C LEU A 60 -22.80 -6.62 -19.00
N THR A 61 -23.78 -7.32 -19.56
CA THR A 61 -25.04 -7.63 -18.88
C THR A 61 -24.79 -8.59 -17.72
N ASN A 62 -24.67 -8.05 -16.50
CA ASN A 62 -24.90 -8.82 -15.28
C ASN A 62 -26.29 -8.44 -14.71
N ALA A 63 -27.00 -9.44 -14.16
CA ALA A 63 -28.42 -9.43 -13.82
C ALA A 63 -28.82 -8.53 -12.62
N GLN A 64 -28.06 -7.48 -12.33
CA GLN A 64 -28.36 -6.47 -11.31
C GLN A 64 -28.08 -5.10 -11.95
N ASP A 65 -29.15 -4.46 -12.40
CA ASP A 65 -29.18 -3.24 -13.21
C ASP A 65 -28.37 -2.07 -12.63
N THR A 66 -27.34 -1.63 -13.35
CA THR A 66 -27.07 -0.23 -13.75
C THR A 66 -26.03 -0.27 -14.87
N THR A 67 -26.16 0.60 -15.88
CA THR A 67 -25.29 0.68 -17.06
C THR A 67 -23.82 0.91 -16.69
N GLN A 68 -23.06 -0.17 -16.48
CA GLN A 68 -21.62 -0.06 -16.25
C GLN A 68 -20.91 0.09 -17.60
N HIS A 69 -20.10 1.14 -17.73
CA HIS A 69 -19.44 1.52 -18.98
C HIS A 69 -17.99 1.03 -19.01
N ILE A 70 -17.56 0.59 -20.20
CA ILE A 70 -16.16 0.38 -20.53
C ILE A 70 -15.76 1.55 -21.45
N ASP A 71 -14.96 2.47 -20.92
CA ASP A 71 -14.43 3.61 -21.64
C ASP A 71 -13.20 3.18 -22.41
N LYS A 72 -13.24 3.22 -23.74
CA LYS A 72 -12.08 2.88 -24.57
C LYS A 72 -11.18 4.10 -24.73
N LEU A 73 -9.90 3.87 -24.56
CA LEU A 73 -8.87 4.90 -24.52
C LEU A 73 -7.74 4.55 -25.48
N THR A 74 -7.07 5.57 -26.02
CA THR A 74 -5.83 5.42 -26.77
C THR A 74 -4.70 6.11 -26.02
N LEU A 75 -3.63 5.36 -25.74
CA LEU A 75 -2.44 5.85 -25.06
C LEU A 75 -1.57 6.71 -25.99
N ASN A 76 -1.17 7.88 -25.51
CA ASN A 76 -0.15 8.70 -26.15
C ASN A 76 1.25 8.34 -25.62
N THR A 77 2.01 7.56 -26.39
CA THR A 77 3.33 7.06 -26.00
C THR A 77 4.39 8.16 -25.87
N ASN A 78 4.25 9.28 -26.59
CA ASN A 78 5.17 10.42 -26.47
C ASN A 78 4.97 11.17 -25.15
N VAL A 79 3.71 11.33 -24.73
CA VAL A 79 3.37 11.90 -23.42
C VAL A 79 3.83 10.96 -22.31
N LEU A 80 3.62 9.65 -22.44
CA LEU A 80 4.12 8.64 -21.48
C LEU A 80 5.64 8.76 -21.25
N LYS A 81 6.43 8.82 -22.33
CA LYS A 81 7.89 9.03 -22.27
C LYS A 81 8.24 10.35 -21.58
N SER A 82 7.48 11.40 -21.83
CA SER A 82 7.69 12.72 -21.21
C SER A 82 7.40 12.70 -19.70
N ILE A 83 6.31 12.05 -19.28
CA ILE A 83 5.96 11.89 -17.86
C ILE A 83 7.04 11.08 -17.12
N ARG A 84 7.47 9.95 -17.71
CA ARG A 84 8.48 9.07 -17.09
C ARG A 84 9.86 9.72 -16.98
N SER A 85 10.26 10.55 -17.95
CA SER A 85 11.54 11.25 -17.91
C SER A 85 11.55 12.45 -16.96
N GLN A 86 10.45 13.20 -16.87
CA GLN A 86 10.38 14.40 -16.03
C GLN A 86 10.15 14.11 -14.53
N LYS A 87 9.51 12.98 -14.18
CA LYS A 87 9.24 12.55 -12.79
C LYS A 87 8.77 13.69 -11.89
N ARG A 88 7.68 14.34 -12.29
CA ARG A 88 7.19 15.56 -11.62
C ARG A 88 6.76 15.29 -10.18
N GLU A 89 6.92 16.29 -9.32
CA GLU A 89 6.45 16.22 -7.93
C GLU A 89 4.93 16.24 -7.83
N LEU A 90 4.26 16.94 -8.76
CA LEU A 90 2.82 16.88 -8.98
C LEU A 90 2.57 16.54 -10.44
N LEU A 91 1.82 15.46 -10.66
CA LEU A 91 1.38 15.01 -11.97
C LEU A 91 -0.14 15.14 -12.05
N GLU A 92 -0.62 15.93 -13.01
CA GLU A 92 -2.04 16.00 -13.36
C GLU A 92 -2.31 15.15 -14.60
N ILE A 93 -3.31 14.26 -14.53
CA ILE A 93 -3.74 13.42 -15.66
C ILE A 93 -5.25 13.53 -15.81
N SER A 94 -5.69 13.84 -17.03
CA SER A 94 -7.10 13.80 -17.43
C SER A 94 -7.43 12.45 -18.06
N LEU A 95 -8.34 11.70 -17.45
CA LEU A 95 -8.90 10.46 -18.03
C LEU A 95 -10.29 10.73 -18.59
N PRO A 96 -10.50 10.65 -19.91
CA PRO A 96 -11.83 10.83 -20.49
C PRO A 96 -12.71 9.61 -20.20
N THR A 97 -13.97 9.85 -19.85
CA THR A 97 -14.98 8.82 -19.57
C THR A 97 -16.29 9.15 -20.28
N ALA A 98 -17.21 8.19 -20.37
CA ALA A 98 -18.57 8.41 -20.88
C ALA A 98 -19.33 9.51 -20.13
N LEU A 99 -18.98 9.73 -18.85
CA LEU A 99 -19.68 10.65 -17.93
C LEU A 99 -18.96 11.98 -17.75
N GLY A 100 -17.89 12.24 -18.52
CA GLY A 100 -17.04 13.43 -18.40
C GLY A 100 -15.57 13.06 -18.18
N THR A 101 -14.78 14.00 -17.68
CA THR A 101 -13.35 13.78 -17.46
C THR A 101 -13.06 13.55 -15.98
N LEU A 102 -12.30 12.51 -15.65
CA LEU A 102 -11.71 12.32 -14.33
C LEU A 102 -10.34 13.00 -14.31
N GLU A 103 -10.27 14.14 -13.61
CA GLU A 103 -9.01 14.84 -13.37
C GLU A 103 -8.32 14.22 -12.16
N LEU A 104 -7.09 13.73 -12.34
CA LEU A 104 -6.29 13.07 -11.31
C LEU A 104 -5.14 13.97 -10.91
N GLU A 105 -4.86 14.05 -9.61
CA GLU A 105 -3.65 14.68 -9.07
C GLU A 105 -2.84 13.62 -8.34
N LEU A 106 -1.57 13.50 -8.71
CA LEU A 106 -0.71 12.40 -8.29
C LEU A 106 0.67 12.89 -7.85
N VAL A 107 1.23 12.23 -6.85
CA VAL A 107 2.62 12.41 -6.40
C VAL A 107 3.42 11.13 -6.65
N PRO A 108 4.71 11.24 -6.97
CA PRO A 108 5.56 10.08 -7.17
C PRO A 108 5.74 9.31 -5.85
N VAL A 109 5.89 7.99 -5.94
CA VAL A 109 6.17 7.11 -4.80
C VAL A 109 7.33 6.17 -5.10
N ASN A 110 8.09 5.83 -4.06
CA ASN A 110 9.04 4.74 -4.10
C ASN A 110 8.49 3.54 -3.31
N LEU A 111 8.33 2.40 -3.99
CA LEU A 111 7.82 1.17 -3.37
C LEU A 111 8.92 0.39 -2.65
N PHE A 112 10.18 0.67 -2.94
CA PHE A 112 11.29 -0.21 -2.60
C PHE A 112 11.99 0.23 -1.32
N ALA A 113 12.23 -0.72 -0.42
CA ALA A 113 13.13 -0.55 0.69
C ALA A 113 14.59 -0.41 0.19
N PRO A 114 15.50 0.21 0.98
CA PRO A 114 16.91 0.24 0.64
C PRO A 114 17.48 -1.16 0.40
N GLY A 115 18.10 -1.38 -0.76
CA GLY A 115 18.68 -2.67 -1.12
C GLY A 115 17.69 -3.69 -1.68
N PHE A 116 16.44 -3.29 -1.97
CA PHE A 116 15.48 -4.14 -2.68
C PHE A 116 16.10 -4.74 -3.94
N ASN A 117 15.87 -6.03 -4.13
CA ASN A 117 16.26 -6.77 -5.31
C ASN A 117 15.19 -7.80 -5.67
N VAL A 118 15.26 -8.27 -6.92
CA VAL A 118 14.50 -9.41 -7.41
C VAL A 118 15.47 -10.56 -7.59
N VAL A 119 15.17 -11.70 -6.98
CA VAL A 119 16.06 -12.87 -6.95
C VAL A 119 15.31 -14.09 -7.45
N THR A 120 15.96 -14.90 -8.28
CA THR A 120 15.47 -16.24 -8.65
C THR A 120 16.18 -17.31 -7.85
N HIS A 121 15.53 -18.45 -7.62
CA HIS A 121 16.16 -19.57 -6.91
C HIS A 121 17.44 -20.05 -7.59
N LEU A 122 17.37 -20.38 -8.88
CA LEU A 122 18.55 -20.56 -9.71
C LEU A 122 18.92 -19.23 -10.37
N PRO A 123 20.21 -18.82 -10.39
CA PRO A 123 20.62 -17.57 -11.01
C PRO A 123 20.15 -17.47 -12.47
N ASP A 124 19.43 -16.41 -12.80
CA ASP A 124 19.09 -16.06 -14.18
C ASP A 124 19.98 -14.90 -14.63
N THR A 125 21.01 -15.20 -15.42
CA THR A 125 21.94 -14.18 -15.92
C THR A 125 21.33 -13.28 -16.99
N THR A 126 20.16 -13.64 -17.54
CA THR A 126 19.48 -12.87 -18.59
C THR A 126 18.55 -11.80 -18.02
N PHE A 127 18.15 -11.94 -16.76
CA PHE A 127 17.31 -10.98 -16.07
C PHE A 127 18.13 -10.05 -15.18
N GLN A 128 17.92 -8.75 -15.35
CA GLN A 128 18.45 -7.71 -14.48
C GLN A 128 17.29 -6.80 -14.08
N PHE A 129 16.98 -6.76 -12.79
CA PHE A 129 15.95 -5.86 -12.30
C PHE A 129 16.44 -4.41 -12.36
N ASP A 130 15.66 -3.57 -13.04
CA ASP A 130 15.87 -2.13 -13.08
C ASP A 130 14.68 -1.42 -12.42
N ALA A 131 14.90 -0.89 -11.22
CA ALA A 131 13.89 -0.12 -10.48
C ALA A 131 13.40 1.13 -11.21
N SER A 132 14.13 1.62 -12.22
CA SER A 132 13.74 2.78 -13.02
C SER A 132 12.81 2.45 -14.18
N ARG A 133 12.64 1.15 -14.49
CA ARG A 133 11.79 0.64 -15.57
C ARG A 133 10.32 1.02 -15.39
N VAL A 134 9.86 1.13 -14.16
CA VAL A 134 8.50 1.55 -13.82
C VAL A 134 8.54 2.78 -12.93
N VAL A 135 7.71 3.78 -13.23
CA VAL A 135 7.49 4.93 -12.36
C VAL A 135 6.10 4.83 -11.76
N TYR A 136 6.01 5.03 -10.44
CA TYR A 136 4.78 4.89 -9.66
C TYR A 136 4.30 6.25 -9.16
N TYR A 137 2.99 6.45 -9.24
CA TYR A 137 2.30 7.66 -8.84
C TYR A 137 1.05 7.30 -8.05
N GLN A 138 0.81 8.01 -6.96
CA GLN A 138 -0.35 7.80 -6.09
C GLN A 138 -1.03 9.13 -5.83
N GLY A 139 -2.34 9.14 -5.65
CA GLY A 139 -3.06 10.38 -5.38
C GLY A 139 -4.55 10.24 -5.32
N MET A 140 -5.26 11.24 -5.83
CA MET A 140 -6.71 11.35 -5.74
C MET A 140 -7.28 11.96 -7.01
N ILE A 141 -8.57 11.76 -7.22
CA ILE A 141 -9.37 12.58 -8.14
C ILE A 141 -9.38 14.00 -7.57
N LYS A 142 -9.09 14.99 -8.42
CA LYS A 142 -9.02 16.41 -8.08
C LYS A 142 -10.29 16.84 -7.35
N ASN A 143 -10.12 17.53 -6.23
CA ASN A 143 -11.20 17.98 -5.34
C ASN A 143 -12.05 16.86 -4.70
N ASN A 144 -11.60 15.61 -4.75
CA ASN A 144 -12.26 14.48 -4.09
C ASN A 144 -11.29 13.75 -3.15
N PRO A 145 -11.08 14.25 -1.92
CA PRO A 145 -10.11 13.69 -0.97
C PRO A 145 -10.49 12.30 -0.43
N ARG A 146 -11.72 11.84 -0.71
CA ARG A 146 -12.15 10.49 -0.36
C ARG A 146 -11.81 9.46 -1.43
N SER A 147 -11.41 9.89 -2.63
CA SER A 147 -10.95 9.00 -3.68
C SER A 147 -9.51 8.53 -3.46
N LEU A 148 -9.14 7.49 -4.19
CA LEU A 148 -7.83 6.85 -4.13
C LEU A 148 -7.39 6.52 -5.56
N VAL A 149 -6.17 6.89 -5.91
CA VAL A 149 -5.60 6.62 -7.23
C VAL A 149 -4.20 6.05 -7.10
N ALA A 150 -3.92 4.99 -7.84
CA ALA A 150 -2.58 4.43 -8.04
C ALA A 150 -2.33 4.28 -9.54
N LEU A 151 -1.12 4.61 -10.00
CA LEU A 151 -0.74 4.60 -11.40
C LEU A 151 0.71 4.16 -11.56
N ALA A 152 0.91 3.09 -12.30
CA ALA A 152 2.22 2.58 -12.67
C ALA A 152 2.47 2.75 -14.16
N LEU A 153 3.66 3.25 -14.51
CA LEU A 153 4.04 3.68 -15.86
C LEU A 153 5.37 3.02 -16.27
N SER A 154 5.31 2.03 -17.17
CA SER A 154 6.51 1.48 -17.84
C SER A 154 6.68 2.08 -19.25
N ASP A 155 7.69 1.65 -20.01
CA ASP A 155 7.88 2.09 -21.39
C ASP A 155 6.72 1.68 -22.32
N GLU A 156 6.09 0.55 -22.02
CA GLU A 156 5.14 -0.12 -22.90
C GLU A 156 3.74 -0.26 -22.30
N ASN A 157 3.60 -0.05 -20.99
CA ASN A 157 2.38 -0.33 -20.27
C ASN A 157 2.04 0.74 -19.23
N VAL A 158 0.75 0.99 -19.08
CA VAL A 158 0.18 1.82 -18.02
C VAL A 158 -0.85 0.98 -17.28
N VAL A 159 -0.76 0.92 -15.96
CA VAL A 159 -1.77 0.25 -15.14
C VAL A 159 -2.20 1.21 -14.06
N GLY A 160 -3.51 1.39 -13.89
CA GLY A 160 -4.05 2.29 -12.90
C GLY A 160 -5.28 1.74 -12.20
N LEU A 161 -5.47 2.23 -10.99
CA LEU A 161 -6.65 1.99 -10.16
C LEU A 161 -7.18 3.36 -9.74
N VAL A 162 -8.47 3.59 -9.97
CA VAL A 162 -9.18 4.81 -9.55
C VAL A 162 -10.40 4.38 -8.73
N SER A 163 -10.42 4.69 -7.44
CA SER A 163 -11.51 4.32 -6.55
C SER A 163 -12.14 5.54 -5.91
N ASP A 164 -13.47 5.61 -5.90
CA ASP A 164 -14.23 6.68 -5.25
C ASP A 164 -15.55 6.14 -4.66
N SER A 165 -16.51 7.00 -4.34
CA SER A 165 -17.81 6.58 -3.80
C SER A 165 -18.64 5.70 -4.75
N THR A 166 -18.29 5.64 -6.03
CA THR A 166 -18.99 4.86 -7.08
C THR A 166 -18.32 3.51 -7.36
N GLY A 167 -17.20 3.20 -6.71
CA GLY A 167 -16.52 1.90 -6.77
C GLY A 167 -15.10 1.99 -7.32
N ASN A 168 -14.56 0.83 -7.68
CA ASN A 168 -13.17 0.69 -8.15
C ASN A 168 -13.16 0.57 -9.67
N ARG A 169 -12.40 1.44 -10.33
CA ARG A 169 -12.17 1.43 -11.77
C ARG A 169 -10.73 1.05 -12.08
N VAL A 170 -10.55 0.16 -13.04
CA VAL A 170 -9.24 -0.29 -13.52
C VAL A 170 -8.94 0.38 -14.86
N LEU A 171 -7.78 1.01 -14.95
CA LEU A 171 -7.17 1.46 -16.20
C LEU A 171 -6.14 0.42 -16.62
N SER A 172 -6.36 -0.21 -17.78
CA SER A 172 -5.43 -1.22 -18.28
C SER A 172 -5.43 -1.28 -19.80
N ARG A 173 -4.32 -1.74 -20.36
CA ARG A 173 -4.25 -2.11 -21.77
C ARG A 173 -5.26 -3.21 -22.11
N GLN A 174 -5.93 -3.09 -23.26
CA GLN A 174 -6.78 -4.13 -23.81
C GLN A 174 -5.93 -5.27 -24.39
N ARG A 175 -6.28 -6.51 -24.05
CA ARG A 175 -5.52 -7.71 -24.44
C ARG A 175 -6.28 -8.63 -25.42
N ALA A 176 -7.33 -8.11 -26.07
CA ALA A 176 -8.02 -8.83 -27.13
C ALA A 176 -7.07 -9.11 -28.32
N LYS A 177 -7.29 -10.21 -29.05
CA LYS A 177 -6.41 -10.62 -30.17
C LYS A 177 -6.17 -9.54 -31.24
N SER A 178 -7.11 -8.60 -31.39
CA SER A 178 -7.04 -7.49 -32.35
C SER A 178 -6.56 -6.16 -31.76
N ALA A 179 -6.24 -6.10 -30.46
CA ALA A 179 -5.93 -4.86 -29.76
C ALA A 179 -4.46 -4.43 -29.96
N SER A 180 -4.26 -3.14 -30.21
CA SER A 180 -2.94 -2.50 -30.29
C SER A 180 -2.25 -2.42 -28.91
N GLN A 181 -0.95 -2.14 -28.92
CA GLN A 181 -0.16 -1.77 -27.73
C GLN A 181 -0.68 -0.47 -27.07
N THR A 182 -1.36 0.37 -27.85
CA THR A 182 -1.92 1.66 -27.43
C THR A 182 -3.40 1.61 -27.07
N ASP A 183 -4.06 0.45 -27.17
CA ASP A 183 -5.49 0.33 -26.88
C ASP A 183 -5.69 0.06 -25.40
N TYR A 184 -6.44 0.93 -24.73
CA TYR A 184 -6.67 0.92 -23.30
C TYR A 184 -8.16 0.94 -22.99
N ALA A 185 -8.49 0.56 -21.76
CA ALA A 185 -9.83 0.70 -21.22
C ALA A 185 -9.77 1.19 -19.78
N LEU A 186 -10.74 2.03 -19.42
CA LEU A 186 -11.12 2.33 -18.05
C LEU A 186 -12.51 1.70 -17.81
N TYR A 187 -12.63 0.88 -16.78
CA TYR A 187 -13.88 0.17 -16.49
C TYR A 187 -14.04 -0.09 -15.00
N ASN A 188 -15.28 -0.10 -14.52
CA ASN A 188 -15.58 -0.58 -13.18
C ASN A 188 -15.33 -2.10 -13.15
N GLU A 189 -14.63 -2.58 -12.12
CA GLU A 189 -14.32 -4.01 -12.01
C GLU A 189 -15.59 -4.88 -11.93
N GLN A 190 -16.67 -4.37 -11.33
CA GLN A 190 -17.93 -5.08 -11.18
C GLN A 190 -18.61 -5.31 -12.54
N ALA A 191 -18.25 -4.53 -13.55
CA ALA A 191 -18.79 -4.64 -14.90
C ALA A 191 -18.23 -5.88 -15.58
N VAL A 192 -16.95 -6.14 -15.35
CA VAL A 192 -16.17 -7.19 -16.04
C VAL A 192 -16.05 -8.47 -15.22
N GLN A 193 -16.41 -8.44 -13.94
CA GLN A 193 -16.46 -9.62 -13.10
C GLN A 193 -17.61 -10.53 -13.53
N THR A 194 -17.25 -11.60 -14.25
CA THR A 194 -18.20 -12.62 -14.72
C THR A 194 -18.41 -13.76 -13.72
N LYS A 195 -17.62 -13.82 -12.64
CA LYS A 195 -17.70 -14.83 -11.58
C LYS A 195 -17.40 -14.22 -10.22
N ILE A 196 -18.23 -14.53 -9.22
CA ILE A 196 -17.89 -14.32 -7.81
C ILE A 196 -16.65 -15.20 -7.53
N ARG A 197 -15.55 -14.57 -7.11
CA ARG A 197 -14.36 -15.31 -6.68
C ARG A 197 -14.61 -15.77 -5.24
N PRO A 198 -14.68 -17.09 -4.97
CA PRO A 198 -14.79 -17.55 -3.60
C PRO A 198 -13.55 -17.11 -2.82
N PHE A 199 -13.75 -16.33 -1.76
CA PHE A 199 -12.76 -16.06 -0.73
C PHE A 199 -13.30 -16.64 0.58
N ALA A 200 -12.46 -17.41 1.24
CA ALA A 200 -12.42 -17.45 2.68
C ALA A 200 -10.99 -17.08 3.08
N CYS A 201 -10.86 -16.26 4.13
CA CYS A 201 -9.64 -16.16 4.91
C CYS A 201 -9.84 -16.93 6.21
N ASN A 202 -8.76 -17.54 6.70
CA ASN A 202 -8.66 -17.99 8.08
C ASN A 202 -7.38 -17.41 8.66
N VAL A 203 -7.36 -17.24 9.98
CA VAL A 203 -6.13 -17.01 10.73
C VAL A 203 -5.75 -18.33 11.41
N ALA A 204 -4.50 -18.77 11.31
CA ALA A 204 -4.08 -19.99 12.00
C ALA A 204 -4.24 -19.78 13.53
N ASP A 205 -4.78 -20.78 14.24
CA ASP A 205 -4.94 -20.73 15.71
C ASP A 205 -3.56 -20.56 16.37
N SER A 206 -3.15 -19.32 16.60
CA SER A 206 -2.05 -19.02 17.51
C SER A 206 -2.58 -19.30 18.90
N GLY A 207 -2.21 -20.45 19.50
CA GLY A 207 -2.56 -20.84 20.86
C GLY A 207 -2.08 -19.88 21.98
N THR A 208 -1.72 -18.66 21.64
CA THR A 208 -1.64 -17.52 22.55
C THR A 208 -3.04 -16.96 22.71
N SER A 209 -3.54 -16.96 23.95
CA SER A 209 -4.59 -16.02 24.34
C SER A 209 -4.08 -14.63 23.98
N ASP A 210 -4.47 -14.10 22.83
CA ASP A 210 -4.14 -12.75 22.44
C ASP A 210 -4.51 -11.88 23.63
N LEU A 211 -3.51 -11.20 24.18
CA LEU A 211 -3.77 -10.09 25.07
C LEU A 211 -4.66 -9.18 24.24
N ILE A 212 -5.96 -9.19 24.54
CA ILE A 212 -6.98 -8.46 23.82
C ILE A 212 -6.54 -7.00 23.90
N GLU A 213 -5.84 -6.52 22.87
CA GLU A 213 -5.68 -5.08 22.67
C GLU A 213 -7.10 -4.60 22.46
N THR A 214 -7.66 -4.00 23.53
CA THR A 214 -9.02 -3.47 23.50
C THR A 214 -9.16 -2.60 22.27
N PRO A 215 -10.06 -2.95 21.33
CA PRO A 215 -10.19 -2.21 20.10
C PRO A 215 -10.43 -0.73 20.39
N SER A 216 -9.47 0.09 19.99
CA SER A 216 -9.54 1.51 20.28
C SER A 216 -10.25 2.24 19.14
N GLU A 217 -11.31 2.97 19.49
CA GLU A 217 -11.97 3.93 18.58
C GLU A 217 -11.04 5.09 18.20
N LYS A 218 -9.95 5.30 18.94
CA LYS A 218 -8.97 6.36 18.68
C LYS A 218 -7.64 5.76 18.22
N PRO A 219 -7.05 6.27 17.13
CA PRO A 219 -5.69 5.93 16.80
C PRO A 219 -4.75 6.48 17.88
N THR A 220 -3.78 5.67 18.31
CA THR A 220 -2.65 6.16 19.10
C THR A 220 -1.98 7.27 18.30
N LYS A 221 -1.83 8.47 18.89
CA LYS A 221 -1.16 9.59 18.21
C LYS A 221 0.27 9.17 17.88
N GLN A 222 0.53 8.90 16.61
CA GLN A 222 1.88 8.95 16.09
C GLN A 222 2.31 10.42 16.24
N THR A 223 3.27 10.70 17.12
CA THR A 223 3.86 12.03 17.25
C THR A 223 4.68 12.30 16.00
N ASN A 224 4.01 12.62 14.90
CA ASN A 224 4.63 13.07 13.66
C ASN A 224 5.01 14.54 13.84
N SER A 225 5.99 14.81 14.71
CA SER A 225 6.60 16.14 14.86
C SER A 225 7.75 16.38 13.88
N SER A 226 7.91 15.51 12.89
CA SER A 226 8.87 15.58 11.79
C SER A 226 8.34 14.70 10.65
N ASN A 227 8.87 14.80 9.42
CA ASN A 227 8.43 14.05 8.22
C ASN A 227 8.67 12.52 8.29
N CYS A 228 8.61 11.95 9.49
CA CYS A 228 9.21 10.70 9.89
C CYS A 228 8.18 9.66 10.23
N VAL A 229 8.26 8.55 9.52
CA VAL A 229 7.23 7.51 9.57
C VAL A 229 7.90 6.15 9.68
N LYS A 230 7.24 5.23 10.40
CA LYS A 230 7.67 3.83 10.51
C LYS A 230 7.31 3.11 9.23
N TYR A 231 8.25 2.37 8.66
CA TYR A 231 8.04 1.52 7.50
C TYR A 231 7.99 0.05 7.89
N VAL A 232 7.07 -0.67 7.27
CA VAL A 232 7.03 -2.13 7.30
C VAL A 232 7.55 -2.66 5.97
N GLY A 233 8.66 -3.40 6.03
CA GLY A 233 9.23 -4.13 4.91
C GLY A 233 8.52 -5.46 4.68
N ILE A 234 8.08 -5.70 3.46
CA ILE A 234 7.43 -6.94 3.03
C ILE A 234 8.37 -7.71 2.11
N TYR A 235 8.63 -8.95 2.48
CA TYR A 235 9.26 -9.96 1.64
C TYR A 235 8.20 -10.67 0.83
N LEU A 236 8.37 -10.74 -0.49
CA LEU A 236 7.47 -11.44 -1.39
C LEU A 236 8.14 -12.67 -1.96
N GLU A 237 7.40 -13.77 -1.98
CA GLU A 237 7.83 -15.01 -2.61
C GLU A 237 6.78 -15.45 -3.63
N ALA A 238 7.18 -15.63 -4.89
CA ALA A 238 6.36 -16.20 -5.94
C ALA A 238 6.71 -17.67 -6.11
N ASP A 239 5.71 -18.55 -5.95
CA ASP A 239 5.90 -19.98 -6.16
C ASP A 239 6.16 -20.36 -7.63
N TYR A 240 6.57 -21.60 -7.85
CA TYR A 240 6.93 -22.06 -9.19
C TYR A 240 5.73 -22.01 -10.15
N ALA A 241 4.54 -22.34 -9.64
CA ALA A 241 3.33 -22.32 -10.44
C ALA A 241 2.94 -20.90 -10.87
N LEU A 242 3.16 -19.89 -10.02
CA LEU A 242 2.95 -18.49 -10.37
C LEU A 242 3.94 -18.07 -11.46
N TYR A 243 5.22 -18.41 -11.32
CA TYR A 243 6.22 -18.18 -12.38
C TYR A 243 5.83 -18.84 -13.72
N GLN A 244 5.40 -20.11 -13.67
CA GLN A 244 4.95 -20.84 -14.87
C GLN A 244 3.70 -20.23 -15.49
N SER A 245 2.81 -19.64 -14.70
CA SER A 245 1.59 -19.00 -15.22
C SER A 245 1.90 -17.79 -16.13
N TYR A 246 3.10 -17.20 -16.00
CA TYR A 246 3.64 -16.18 -16.90
C TYR A 246 4.50 -16.76 -18.03
N GLY A 247 4.39 -18.07 -18.31
CA GLY A 247 5.19 -18.76 -19.32
C GLY A 247 6.70 -18.79 -19.00
N GLY A 248 7.06 -18.59 -17.73
CA GLY A 248 8.46 -18.44 -17.32
C GLY A 248 9.06 -17.06 -17.62
N ASN A 249 8.25 -16.06 -17.95
CA ASN A 249 8.75 -14.70 -18.13
C ASN A 249 8.82 -13.96 -16.78
N ILE A 250 10.02 -13.90 -16.20
CA ILE A 250 10.26 -13.18 -14.94
C ILE A 250 10.01 -11.68 -15.03
N THR A 251 10.20 -11.06 -16.20
CA THR A 251 9.96 -9.62 -16.37
C THR A 251 8.47 -9.32 -16.25
N ASP A 252 7.63 -10.07 -16.97
CA ASP A 252 6.18 -9.90 -16.93
C ASP A 252 5.61 -10.20 -15.53
N LEU A 253 6.09 -11.27 -14.89
CA LEU A 253 5.73 -11.61 -13.51
C LEU A 253 6.09 -10.48 -12.53
N THR A 254 7.33 -9.98 -12.63
CA THR A 254 7.83 -8.93 -11.73
C THR A 254 7.03 -7.65 -11.90
N GLU A 255 6.81 -7.20 -13.14
CA GLU A 255 6.01 -6.00 -13.40
C GLU A 255 4.59 -6.12 -12.84
N ASP A 256 3.92 -7.26 -13.04
CA ASP A 256 2.56 -7.49 -12.53
C ASP A 256 2.48 -7.46 -11.01
N ILE A 257 3.39 -8.18 -10.32
CA ILE A 257 3.49 -8.16 -8.86
C ILE A 257 3.69 -6.72 -8.37
N LEU A 258 4.59 -5.95 -9.00
CA LEU A 258 4.85 -4.58 -8.58
C LEU A 258 3.65 -3.65 -8.83
N PHE A 259 2.85 -3.86 -9.88
CA PHE A 259 1.62 -3.11 -10.09
C PHE A 259 0.56 -3.40 -9.03
N VAL A 260 0.41 -4.67 -8.64
CA VAL A 260 -0.48 -5.07 -7.54
C VAL A 260 0.01 -4.45 -6.23
N PHE A 261 1.31 -4.51 -5.95
CA PHE A 261 1.86 -3.96 -4.71
C PHE A 261 1.86 -2.44 -4.62
N ASP A 262 1.95 -1.70 -5.73
CA ASP A 262 1.71 -0.25 -5.74
C ASP A 262 0.31 0.07 -5.19
N GLN A 263 -0.70 -0.67 -5.66
CA GLN A 263 -2.09 -0.49 -5.22
C GLN A 263 -2.27 -0.89 -3.74
N VAL A 264 -1.63 -1.97 -3.28
CA VAL A 264 -1.62 -2.36 -1.86
C VAL A 264 -0.97 -1.28 -0.99
N ILE A 265 0.21 -0.78 -1.38
CA ILE A 265 0.91 0.31 -0.68
C ILE A 265 0.05 1.57 -0.65
N THR A 266 -0.68 1.87 -1.73
CA THR A 266 -1.58 3.02 -1.82
C THR A 266 -2.71 2.94 -0.77
N LEU A 267 -3.31 1.76 -0.57
CA LEU A 267 -4.32 1.52 0.46
C LEU A 267 -3.77 1.80 1.86
N TYR A 268 -2.60 1.26 2.18
CA TYR A 268 -1.95 1.46 3.47
C TYR A 268 -1.52 2.91 3.70
N ARG A 269 -0.94 3.56 2.68
CA ARG A 269 -0.51 4.95 2.78
C ARG A 269 -1.69 5.87 3.07
N ASN A 270 -2.86 5.58 2.52
CA ASN A 270 -4.09 6.33 2.80
C ASN A 270 -4.58 6.15 4.27
N GLU A 271 -4.13 5.10 4.97
CA GLU A 271 -4.35 4.85 6.40
C GLU A 271 -3.23 5.40 7.30
N ASN A 272 -2.26 6.15 6.76
CA ASN A 272 -1.04 6.60 7.44
C ASN A 272 -0.13 5.44 7.86
N VAL A 273 -0.11 4.39 7.03
CA VAL A 273 0.72 3.20 7.22
C VAL A 273 1.67 3.09 6.03
N TYR A 274 2.97 3.04 6.30
CA TYR A 274 3.97 3.06 5.27
C TYR A 274 4.55 1.66 5.08
N VAL A 275 4.33 1.09 3.91
CA VAL A 275 4.75 -0.27 3.53
C VAL A 275 5.72 -0.17 2.37
N GLN A 276 6.76 -1.02 2.37
CA GLN A 276 7.77 -1.10 1.32
C GLN A 276 8.11 -2.55 1.00
N LEU A 277 8.56 -2.79 -0.23
CA LEU A 277 9.07 -4.07 -0.68
C LEU A 277 10.53 -4.23 -0.27
N SER A 278 10.83 -5.30 0.48
CA SER A 278 12.19 -5.61 0.93
C SER A 278 12.93 -6.51 -0.04
N GLN A 279 12.23 -7.47 -0.66
CA GLN A 279 12.75 -8.31 -1.74
C GLN A 279 11.58 -9.02 -2.42
N LEU A 280 11.72 -9.30 -3.72
CA LEU A 280 10.89 -10.27 -4.43
C LEU A 280 11.76 -11.49 -4.77
N TYR A 281 11.34 -12.66 -4.32
CA TYR A 281 11.97 -13.92 -4.64
C TYR A 281 11.06 -14.76 -5.52
N VAL A 282 11.62 -15.37 -6.55
CA VAL A 282 10.89 -16.15 -7.55
C VAL A 282 11.46 -17.56 -7.63
N TRP A 283 10.64 -18.55 -7.38
CA TRP A 283 10.97 -19.94 -7.68
C TRP A 283 10.88 -20.18 -9.19
N ASN A 284 12.03 -20.20 -9.87
CA ASN A 284 12.13 -20.62 -11.27
C ASN A 284 12.36 -22.13 -11.44
N THR A 285 12.30 -22.87 -10.34
CA THR A 285 12.28 -24.34 -10.25
C THR A 285 11.22 -24.75 -9.23
N ASN A 286 10.94 -26.06 -9.10
CA ASN A 286 9.97 -26.57 -8.13
C ASN A 286 10.24 -26.04 -6.70
N ASP A 287 9.22 -25.43 -6.10
CA ASP A 287 9.29 -24.84 -4.77
C ASP A 287 9.13 -25.87 -3.63
N PRO A 288 9.58 -25.55 -2.40
CA PRO A 288 9.52 -26.47 -1.24
C PRO A 288 8.11 -26.84 -0.77
N TYR A 289 7.08 -26.14 -1.24
CA TYR A 289 5.69 -26.27 -0.80
C TYR A 289 4.75 -26.77 -1.93
N SER A 290 5.35 -27.28 -3.01
CA SER A 290 4.70 -27.87 -4.18
C SER A 290 3.73 -29.03 -3.85
N THR A 291 3.97 -29.76 -2.75
CA THR A 291 3.13 -30.89 -2.31
C THR A 291 1.91 -30.49 -1.47
N ALA A 292 1.83 -29.24 -1.01
CA ALA A 292 0.70 -28.76 -0.22
C ALA A 292 -0.60 -28.81 -1.02
N THR A 293 -1.70 -29.30 -0.44
CA THR A 293 -3.00 -29.44 -1.15
C THR A 293 -4.08 -28.52 -0.61
N THR A 294 -3.89 -27.98 0.59
CA THR A 294 -4.73 -26.94 1.21
C THR A 294 -3.92 -25.66 1.42
N SER A 295 -4.58 -24.50 1.45
CA SER A 295 -3.92 -23.23 1.77
C SER A 295 -3.23 -23.26 3.14
N ALA A 296 -3.84 -23.93 4.12
CA ALA A 296 -3.25 -24.09 5.46
C ALA A 296 -1.94 -24.90 5.42
N SER A 297 -1.91 -26.01 4.67
CA SER A 297 -0.68 -26.78 4.48
C SER A 297 0.40 -26.02 3.72
N ALA A 298 0.03 -25.13 2.80
CA ALA A 298 0.98 -24.30 2.07
C ALA A 298 1.61 -23.25 2.98
N LEU A 299 0.79 -22.49 3.74
CA LEU A 299 1.29 -21.52 4.71
C LEU A 299 2.17 -22.19 5.78
N ALA A 300 1.75 -23.36 6.30
CA ALA A 300 2.54 -24.10 7.28
C ALA A 300 3.90 -24.57 6.74
N ALA A 301 3.94 -25.05 5.49
CA ALA A 301 5.18 -25.44 4.82
C ALA A 301 6.10 -24.23 4.57
N PHE A 302 5.53 -23.11 4.15
CA PHE A 302 6.25 -21.85 3.95
C PHE A 302 6.87 -21.30 5.24
N LYS A 303 6.08 -21.25 6.32
CA LYS A 303 6.55 -20.90 7.66
C LYS A 303 7.66 -21.84 8.13
N THR A 304 7.46 -23.15 7.97
CA THR A 304 8.46 -24.15 8.37
C THR A 304 9.77 -23.96 7.62
N HIS A 305 9.70 -23.68 6.31
CA HIS A 305 10.88 -23.37 5.50
C HIS A 305 11.67 -22.21 6.11
N TRP A 306 11.06 -21.03 6.29
CA TRP A 306 11.76 -19.84 6.80
C TRP A 306 12.17 -19.94 8.26
N ASN A 307 11.39 -20.62 9.12
CA ASN A 307 11.78 -20.90 10.50
C ASN A 307 13.06 -21.74 10.57
N ASN A 308 13.24 -22.71 9.66
CA ASN A 308 14.47 -23.51 9.58
C ASN A 308 15.69 -22.69 9.11
N PHE A 309 15.47 -21.60 8.38
CA PHE A 309 16.49 -20.62 7.99
C PHE A 309 16.59 -19.44 8.98
N GLY A 310 16.09 -19.59 10.21
CA GLY A 310 16.21 -18.59 11.27
C GLY A 310 15.45 -17.29 10.99
N ASN A 311 14.37 -17.34 10.20
CA ASN A 311 13.55 -16.17 9.83
C ASN A 311 14.37 -15.06 9.13
N SER A 312 15.33 -15.48 8.30
CA SER A 312 16.32 -14.62 7.66
C SER A 312 15.82 -13.88 6.40
N PHE A 313 14.53 -13.98 6.06
CA PHE A 313 13.95 -13.22 4.95
C PHE A 313 14.08 -11.70 5.17
N PRO A 314 14.36 -10.90 4.13
CA PRO A 314 14.50 -9.44 4.24
C PRO A 314 13.18 -8.75 4.63
N GLY A 315 13.19 -7.90 5.66
CA GLY A 315 11.98 -7.17 6.10
C GLY A 315 11.34 -7.75 7.36
N GLN A 316 10.07 -7.40 7.57
CA GLN A 316 9.30 -7.74 8.77
C GLN A 316 8.27 -8.85 8.52
N ILE A 317 7.63 -8.90 7.36
CA ILE A 317 6.61 -9.90 7.01
C ILE A 317 7.00 -10.62 5.73
N ALA A 318 6.80 -11.94 5.69
CA ALA A 318 6.94 -12.78 4.52
C ALA A 318 5.57 -13.14 3.94
N HIS A 319 5.40 -12.95 2.63
CA HIS A 319 4.13 -13.21 1.94
C HIS A 319 4.37 -14.11 0.73
N LEU A 320 3.77 -15.30 0.73
CA LEU A 320 3.83 -16.26 -0.37
C LEU A 320 2.63 -16.08 -1.32
N MET A 321 2.91 -16.03 -2.61
CA MET A 321 1.94 -15.90 -3.69
C MET A 321 1.95 -17.11 -4.60
N SER A 322 0.77 -17.64 -4.91
CA SER A 322 0.58 -18.79 -5.78
C SER A 322 -0.56 -18.60 -6.77
N SER A 323 -0.36 -19.07 -8.01
CA SER A 323 -1.44 -19.19 -8.99
C SER A 323 -2.28 -20.46 -8.81
N ARG A 324 -1.83 -21.41 -7.98
CA ARG A 324 -2.48 -22.70 -7.78
C ARG A 324 -3.82 -22.53 -7.10
N SER A 325 -4.76 -23.41 -7.46
CA SER A 325 -5.97 -23.62 -6.69
C SER A 325 -5.73 -24.70 -5.64
N PHE A 326 -6.25 -24.47 -4.44
CA PHE A 326 -6.16 -25.40 -3.31
C PHE A 326 -7.55 -25.93 -2.96
N SER A 327 -7.63 -27.05 -2.25
CA SER A 327 -8.92 -27.57 -1.81
C SER A 327 -9.57 -26.66 -0.74
N GLY A 328 -10.90 -26.58 -0.78
CA GLY A 328 -11.67 -25.64 0.03
C GLY A 328 -11.85 -24.28 -0.65
N ASN A 329 -12.38 -23.31 0.10
CA ASN A 329 -12.63 -21.95 -0.39
C ASN A 329 -11.58 -20.95 0.12
N THR A 330 -10.60 -21.41 0.92
CA THR A 330 -9.61 -20.54 1.54
C THR A 330 -8.54 -20.16 0.53
N VAL A 331 -8.44 -18.88 0.21
CA VAL A 331 -7.51 -18.34 -0.80
C VAL A 331 -6.58 -17.26 -0.24
N GLY A 332 -6.76 -16.92 1.03
CA GLY A 332 -5.88 -16.07 1.82
C GLY A 332 -5.74 -16.64 3.23
N LEU A 333 -4.54 -16.54 3.81
CA LEU A 333 -4.27 -16.90 5.20
C LEU A 333 -3.17 -16.01 5.77
N ALA A 334 -3.33 -15.63 7.03
CA ALA A 334 -2.26 -15.13 7.89
C ALA A 334 -2.00 -16.12 9.03
N ASP A 335 -0.74 -16.24 9.46
CA ASP A 335 -0.37 -17.17 10.54
C ASP A 335 -0.87 -16.70 11.92
N GLY A 336 -1.24 -15.43 12.05
CA GLY A 336 -1.76 -14.86 13.29
C GLY A 336 -2.02 -13.36 13.17
N TYR A 337 -2.44 -12.76 14.28
CA TYR A 337 -2.62 -11.31 14.39
C TYR A 337 -1.34 -10.57 14.79
N ASN A 338 -0.23 -11.28 15.05
CA ASN A 338 0.94 -10.72 15.73
C ASN A 338 2.22 -10.65 14.88
N GLY A 339 2.10 -10.73 13.54
CA GLY A 339 3.24 -10.79 12.62
C GLY A 339 4.27 -9.66 12.79
N LEU A 340 3.86 -8.47 13.22
CA LEU A 340 4.80 -7.37 13.49
C LEU A 340 5.58 -7.47 14.81
N SER A 341 5.14 -8.29 15.78
CA SER A 341 5.83 -8.44 17.06
C SER A 341 6.63 -9.73 17.17
N ASP A 342 6.27 -10.75 16.39
CA ASP A 342 7.00 -12.02 16.34
C ASP A 342 7.22 -12.43 14.88
N LYS A 343 8.50 -12.39 14.46
CA LYS A 343 8.89 -12.76 13.10
C LYS A 343 8.66 -14.24 12.80
N SER A 344 8.54 -15.09 13.81
CA SER A 344 8.21 -16.51 13.66
C SER A 344 6.74 -16.78 13.30
N THR A 345 5.90 -15.75 13.37
CA THR A 345 4.49 -15.78 12.96
C THR A 345 4.16 -14.73 11.88
N ALA A 346 5.17 -14.12 11.26
CA ALA A 346 5.02 -13.01 10.32
C ALA A 346 4.82 -13.49 8.89
N TYR A 347 3.85 -14.39 8.69
CA TYR A 347 3.65 -15.09 7.43
C TYR A 347 2.23 -14.92 6.91
N SER A 348 2.13 -14.70 5.60
CA SER A 348 0.87 -14.75 4.85
C SER A 348 1.00 -15.55 3.57
N PHE A 349 -0.14 -16.00 3.08
CA PHE A 349 -0.26 -16.75 1.86
C PHE A 349 -1.50 -16.33 1.08
N ASN A 350 -1.36 -16.11 -0.23
CA ASN A 350 -2.48 -15.99 -1.15
C ASN A 350 -2.36 -16.98 -2.30
N SER A 351 -3.48 -17.63 -2.64
CA SER A 351 -3.60 -18.57 -3.76
C SER A 351 -4.49 -18.03 -4.88
N SER A 352 -4.57 -18.78 -5.98
CA SER A 352 -5.39 -18.43 -7.14
C SER A 352 -5.10 -17.03 -7.73
N LEU A 353 -3.89 -16.53 -7.54
CA LEU A 353 -3.37 -15.29 -8.12
C LEU A 353 -2.98 -15.52 -9.57
N ASN A 354 -4.00 -15.61 -10.43
CA ASN A 354 -3.81 -15.84 -11.85
C ASN A 354 -3.30 -14.57 -12.57
N PRO A 355 -2.54 -14.70 -13.66
CA PRO A 355 -2.05 -13.56 -14.42
C PRO A 355 -3.17 -12.62 -14.83
N ALA A 356 -3.04 -11.33 -14.48
CA ALA A 356 -4.06 -10.34 -14.80
C ALA A 356 -4.26 -10.21 -16.32
N PHE A 357 -3.19 -10.42 -17.09
CA PHE A 357 -3.14 -10.28 -18.54
C PHE A 357 -3.84 -11.39 -19.35
N ALA A 358 -4.26 -12.48 -18.72
CA ALA A 358 -4.95 -13.57 -19.40
C ALA A 358 -6.39 -13.21 -19.82
N ALA A 359 -6.95 -12.13 -19.26
CA ALA A 359 -8.28 -11.64 -19.57
C ALA A 359 -8.24 -10.42 -20.52
N PRO A 360 -9.24 -10.24 -21.41
CA PRO A 360 -9.37 -9.02 -22.22
C PRO A 360 -9.44 -7.73 -21.38
N TYR A 361 -10.03 -7.84 -20.19
CA TYR A 361 -10.14 -6.79 -19.15
C TYR A 361 -9.58 -7.33 -17.82
N PRO A 362 -8.27 -7.10 -17.56
CA PRO A 362 -7.60 -7.53 -16.32
C PRO A 362 -8.25 -7.06 -15.01
N THR A 363 -8.47 -7.95 -14.04
CA THR A 363 -9.00 -7.57 -12.71
C THR A 363 -7.93 -7.69 -11.63
N TYR A 364 -7.16 -6.62 -11.41
CA TYR A 364 -6.10 -6.55 -10.39
C TYR A 364 -6.63 -6.41 -8.97
N SER A 365 -7.80 -5.80 -8.83
CA SER A 365 -8.49 -5.51 -7.57
C SER A 365 -8.60 -6.73 -6.65
N TRP A 366 -8.78 -7.94 -7.20
CA TRP A 366 -8.80 -9.15 -6.39
C TRP A 366 -7.47 -9.41 -5.67
N ALA A 367 -6.36 -9.42 -6.41
CA ALA A 367 -5.04 -9.65 -5.82
C ALA A 367 -4.68 -8.56 -4.81
N VAL A 368 -5.02 -7.30 -5.14
CA VAL A 368 -4.85 -6.15 -4.24
C VAL A 368 -5.65 -6.33 -2.96
N PHE A 369 -6.94 -6.69 -3.07
CA PHE A 369 -7.80 -6.95 -1.92
C PHE A 369 -7.24 -8.06 -1.05
N ALA A 370 -6.93 -9.22 -1.65
CA ALA A 370 -6.49 -10.41 -0.93
C ALA A 370 -5.18 -10.15 -0.18
N ILE A 371 -4.18 -9.58 -0.86
CA ILE A 371 -2.88 -9.27 -0.24
C ILE A 371 -3.03 -8.21 0.85
N ALA A 372 -3.78 -7.13 0.59
CA ALA A 372 -4.01 -6.08 1.59
C ALA A 372 -4.74 -6.64 2.81
N HIS A 373 -5.69 -7.55 2.64
CA HIS A 373 -6.43 -8.22 3.71
C HIS A 373 -5.50 -9.05 4.61
N GLU A 374 -4.68 -9.92 4.03
CA GLU A 374 -3.77 -10.79 4.79
C GLU A 374 -2.66 -10.00 5.50
N LEU A 375 -2.16 -8.94 4.89
CA LEU A 375 -1.26 -8.01 5.56
C LEU A 375 -1.97 -7.29 6.72
N GLY A 376 -3.28 -7.03 6.61
CA GLY A 376 -4.08 -6.43 7.67
C GLY A 376 -4.10 -7.29 8.92
N HIS A 377 -4.21 -8.61 8.77
CA HIS A 377 -4.10 -9.56 9.87
C HIS A 377 -2.71 -9.54 10.52
N ASN A 378 -1.62 -9.54 9.73
CA ASN A 378 -0.27 -9.39 10.31
C ASN A 378 -0.08 -8.08 11.09
N PHE A 379 -0.89 -7.07 10.78
CA PHE A 379 -0.96 -5.79 11.47
C PHE A 379 -2.00 -5.76 12.60
N SER A 380 -2.44 -6.93 13.09
CA SER A 380 -3.39 -7.12 14.19
C SER A 380 -4.83 -6.72 13.91
N SER A 381 -5.19 -6.53 12.64
CA SER A 381 -6.56 -6.21 12.25
C SER A 381 -7.44 -7.45 12.20
N HIS A 382 -8.65 -7.35 12.73
CA HIS A 382 -9.66 -8.42 12.68
C HIS A 382 -10.64 -8.18 11.53
N HIS A 383 -11.44 -9.20 11.19
CA HIS A 383 -12.50 -9.03 10.23
C HIS A 383 -13.57 -8.05 10.74
N THR A 384 -14.23 -7.37 9.82
CA THR A 384 -15.37 -6.48 10.11
C THR A 384 -16.54 -7.18 10.82
N HIS A 385 -16.71 -8.49 10.62
CA HIS A 385 -17.77 -9.29 11.25
C HIS A 385 -17.37 -9.90 12.60
N TRP A 386 -16.24 -9.46 13.18
CA TRP A 386 -15.78 -9.90 14.50
C TRP A 386 -16.66 -9.35 15.63
N CYS A 387 -17.14 -10.23 16.51
CA CYS A 387 -17.95 -9.82 17.67
C CYS A 387 -17.18 -8.99 18.70
N GLY A 388 -15.84 -8.98 18.67
CA GLY A 388 -15.02 -8.24 19.62
C GLY A 388 -14.92 -6.74 19.37
N TRP A 389 -15.44 -6.23 18.25
CA TRP A 389 -15.48 -4.78 18.00
C TRP A 389 -16.38 -4.04 19.01
N PRO A 390 -16.07 -2.77 19.34
CA PRO A 390 -16.95 -1.94 20.15
C PRO A 390 -18.27 -1.74 19.40
N GLY A 391 -19.38 -2.17 20.01
CA GLY A 391 -20.69 -2.17 19.36
C GLY A 391 -21.00 -3.38 18.48
N GLY A 392 -20.08 -4.34 18.38
CA GLY A 392 -20.24 -5.56 17.59
C GLY A 392 -19.81 -5.40 16.11
N PRO A 393 -20.16 -6.38 15.25
CA PRO A 393 -19.83 -6.40 13.84
C PRO A 393 -20.15 -5.10 13.09
N ILE A 394 -19.21 -4.68 12.24
CA ILE A 394 -19.24 -3.41 11.48
C ILE A 394 -20.09 -3.54 10.20
N ASP A 395 -20.17 -4.75 9.64
CA ASP A 395 -21.05 -5.08 8.53
C ASP A 395 -21.67 -6.48 8.69
N ASN A 396 -22.57 -6.85 7.78
CA ASN A 396 -23.25 -8.15 7.73
C ASN A 396 -22.93 -8.96 6.47
N CYS A 397 -21.77 -8.73 5.85
CA CYS A 397 -21.40 -9.43 4.63
C CYS A 397 -20.95 -10.88 4.87
N ALA A 398 -20.73 -11.26 6.12
CA ALA A 398 -20.53 -12.64 6.57
C ALA A 398 -21.23 -12.87 7.91
N VAL A 399 -21.35 -14.14 8.29
CA VAL A 399 -21.84 -14.54 9.60
C VAL A 399 -20.87 -14.02 10.67
N PRO A 400 -21.36 -13.44 11.79
CA PRO A 400 -20.50 -12.99 12.86
C PRO A 400 -19.55 -14.08 13.39
N GLU A 401 -18.30 -13.69 13.66
CA GLU A 401 -17.27 -14.61 14.15
C GLU A 401 -16.91 -14.34 15.63
N ASN A 402 -16.38 -15.36 16.29
CA ASN A 402 -15.84 -15.34 17.66
C ASN A 402 -16.84 -14.92 18.76
N GLY A 403 -18.13 -15.22 18.59
CA GLY A 403 -19.11 -15.13 19.68
C GLY A 403 -20.57 -15.07 19.22
N PRO A 404 -21.54 -15.21 20.14
CA PRO A 404 -22.94 -15.01 19.83
C PRO A 404 -23.28 -13.50 19.88
N CYS A 405 -23.04 -12.78 18.78
CA CYS A 405 -23.45 -11.39 18.65
C CYS A 405 -24.40 -11.20 17.44
N SER A 406 -25.16 -10.09 17.46
CA SER A 406 -26.01 -9.72 16.32
C SER A 406 -25.15 -9.30 15.12
N ALA A 407 -25.65 -9.58 13.91
CA ALA A 407 -25.00 -9.12 12.69
C ALA A 407 -24.98 -7.58 12.61
N GLY A 408 -23.97 -7.04 11.92
CA GLY A 408 -23.82 -5.61 11.70
C GLY A 408 -24.84 -5.06 10.70
N PRO A 409 -24.74 -3.77 10.37
CA PRO A 409 -25.56 -3.16 9.32
C PRO A 409 -25.12 -3.61 7.92
N ALA A 410 -26.02 -3.50 6.93
CA ALA A 410 -25.64 -3.63 5.54
C ALA A 410 -24.77 -2.43 5.11
N PRO A 411 -23.61 -2.66 4.47
CA PRO A 411 -22.73 -1.56 4.10
C PRO A 411 -23.25 -0.84 2.85
N VAL A 412 -23.24 0.49 2.89
CA VAL A 412 -23.65 1.35 1.77
C VAL A 412 -22.50 1.49 0.77
N ASN A 413 -22.66 1.10 -0.50
CA ASN A 413 -21.62 1.16 -1.54
C ASN A 413 -20.38 0.28 -1.27
N GLY A 414 -20.62 -0.97 -0.84
CA GLY A 414 -19.59 -2.01 -0.66
C GLY A 414 -18.88 -1.99 0.69
N GLY A 415 -18.16 -3.07 1.01
CA GLY A 415 -17.38 -3.23 2.25
C GLY A 415 -16.01 -2.54 2.24
N THR A 416 -15.30 -2.64 3.36
CA THR A 416 -13.89 -2.24 3.52
C THR A 416 -12.93 -3.40 3.26
N ILE A 417 -11.61 -3.17 3.30
CA ILE A 417 -10.60 -4.21 3.06
C ILE A 417 -10.73 -5.41 4.01
N MET A 418 -11.05 -5.24 5.28
CA MET A 418 -11.26 -6.36 6.22
C MET A 418 -12.66 -6.99 6.15
N SER A 419 -13.36 -6.84 5.03
CA SER A 419 -14.73 -7.32 4.85
C SER A 419 -14.86 -8.43 3.82
N TYR A 420 -15.84 -9.30 4.02
CA TYR A 420 -16.23 -10.34 3.06
C TYR A 420 -17.29 -9.86 2.07
N CYS A 421 -17.58 -8.55 2.00
CA CYS A 421 -18.55 -8.01 1.06
C CYS A 421 -18.24 -8.27 -0.41
N HIS A 422 -17.02 -8.66 -0.77
CA HIS A 422 -16.74 -9.11 -2.13
C HIS A 422 -17.57 -10.36 -2.54
N LEU A 423 -18.11 -11.12 -1.56
CA LEU A 423 -19.09 -12.19 -1.79
C LEU A 423 -20.52 -11.69 -2.02
N ALA A 424 -20.78 -10.41 -1.76
CA ALA A 424 -22.09 -9.78 -1.83
C ALA A 424 -22.02 -8.44 -2.61
N ASN A 425 -21.82 -7.32 -1.90
CA ASN A 425 -21.93 -5.95 -2.43
C ASN A 425 -20.63 -5.38 -3.04
N GLY A 426 -19.57 -6.18 -3.15
CA GLY A 426 -18.22 -5.73 -3.51
C GLY A 426 -17.46 -5.08 -2.34
N VAL A 427 -16.15 -4.86 -2.53
CA VAL A 427 -15.30 -4.09 -1.62
C VAL A 427 -14.91 -2.79 -2.32
N ASN A 428 -15.00 -1.65 -1.63
CA ASN A 428 -14.65 -0.34 -2.18
C ASN A 428 -13.35 0.17 -1.56
N PHE A 429 -12.32 0.31 -2.37
CA PHE A 429 -10.97 0.69 -1.95
C PHE A 429 -10.87 2.14 -1.44
N ALA A 430 -11.77 3.03 -1.86
CA ALA A 430 -11.86 4.39 -1.33
C ALA A 430 -12.22 4.43 0.17
N LYS A 431 -12.84 3.35 0.68
CA LYS A 431 -13.16 3.17 2.10
C LYS A 431 -11.98 2.68 2.94
N GLY A 432 -10.92 2.18 2.30
CA GLY A 432 -9.75 1.63 3.00
C GLY A 432 -10.13 0.52 3.98
N PHE A 433 -9.53 0.55 5.17
CA PHE A 433 -9.77 -0.43 6.21
C PHE A 433 -10.94 -0.07 7.12
N GLY A 434 -11.46 1.16 7.02
CA GLY A 434 -12.46 1.70 7.93
C GLY A 434 -11.86 2.09 9.29
N THR A 435 -12.67 2.69 10.16
CA THR A 435 -12.18 3.31 11.40
C THR A 435 -11.58 2.29 12.37
N LEU A 436 -12.33 1.25 12.75
CA LEU A 436 -11.88 0.30 13.77
C LEU A 436 -10.74 -0.60 13.27
N PRO A 437 -10.84 -1.26 12.10
CA PRO A 437 -9.75 -2.08 11.59
C PRO A 437 -8.51 -1.23 11.26
N GLY A 438 -8.68 -0.05 10.66
CA GLY A 438 -7.58 0.87 10.38
C GLY A 438 -6.90 1.41 11.64
N ASN A 439 -7.65 1.66 12.72
CA ASN A 439 -7.08 2.05 14.00
C ASN A 439 -6.24 0.93 14.61
N GLN A 440 -6.69 -0.33 14.57
CA GLN A 440 -5.90 -1.45 15.09
C GLN A 440 -4.55 -1.55 14.38
N ILE A 441 -4.55 -1.45 13.04
CA ILE A 441 -3.32 -1.43 12.24
C ILE A 441 -2.38 -0.31 12.69
N ARG A 442 -2.89 0.92 12.82
CA ARG A 442 -2.09 2.07 13.27
C ARG A 442 -1.56 1.88 14.69
N ASN A 443 -2.37 1.35 15.60
CA ASN A 443 -1.99 1.12 17.00
C ASN A 443 -0.90 0.07 17.09
N LYS A 444 -1.02 -1.01 16.32
CA LYS A 444 0.01 -2.05 16.24
C LYS A 444 1.35 -1.49 15.75
N ILE A 445 1.33 -0.73 14.66
CA ILE A 445 2.53 -0.09 14.11
C ILE A 445 3.13 0.91 15.11
N ALA A 446 2.29 1.64 15.85
CA ALA A 446 2.74 2.53 16.91
C ALA A 446 3.41 1.77 18.06
N SER A 447 2.92 0.58 18.42
CA SER A 447 3.42 -0.20 19.56
C SER A 447 4.71 -0.99 19.27
N VAL A 448 4.99 -1.36 18.01
CA VAL A 448 6.19 -2.12 17.64
C VAL A 448 7.39 -1.24 17.26
N THR A 449 8.60 -1.75 17.44
CA THR A 449 9.83 -1.12 16.93
C THR A 449 10.02 -1.47 15.46
N LEU A 450 10.07 -0.45 14.60
CA LEU A 450 10.23 -0.60 13.14
C LEU A 450 11.29 0.37 12.63
N PRO A 451 11.87 0.11 11.44
CA PRO A 451 12.64 1.10 10.72
C PRO A 451 11.83 2.39 10.52
N ILE A 452 12.44 3.54 10.78
CA ILE A 452 11.84 4.85 10.53
C ILE A 452 12.45 5.39 9.21
N THR A 453 11.75 6.18 8.41
CA THR A 453 12.40 7.01 7.37
C THR A 453 11.50 8.19 7.01
N THR A 454 12.00 9.11 6.19
CA THR A 454 11.24 10.24 5.66
C THR A 454 10.14 9.75 4.72
N SER A 455 8.92 10.27 4.84
CA SER A 455 7.77 9.84 4.05
C SER A 455 7.90 10.04 2.52
N ASP A 456 8.85 10.85 2.06
CA ASP A 456 9.13 11.19 0.66
C ASP A 456 10.48 10.66 0.14
N GLY A 457 11.26 9.97 0.98
CA GLY A 457 12.60 9.46 0.65
C GLY A 457 13.61 10.54 0.23
N LYS A 458 13.40 11.82 0.56
CA LYS A 458 14.28 12.94 0.17
C LYS A 458 15.11 13.49 1.34
N VAL A 459 16.27 14.02 0.96
CA VAL A 459 17.42 14.59 1.71
C VAL A 459 17.09 15.29 3.03
N GLU A 460 17.91 15.04 4.06
CA GLU A 460 17.94 15.81 5.32
C GLU A 460 19.28 16.55 5.52
N SER A 461 19.20 17.77 6.08
CA SER A 461 20.35 18.57 6.57
C SER A 461 20.42 18.49 8.10
N ILE A 462 21.62 18.39 8.69
CA ILE A 462 21.80 18.20 10.14
C ILE A 462 22.67 19.31 10.77
N ASN A 463 22.34 19.72 12.00
CA ASN A 463 23.19 20.51 12.91
C ASN A 463 24.02 19.59 13.84
N SER A 464 25.23 20.04 14.23
CA SER A 464 26.35 19.38 14.95
C SER A 464 26.04 18.45 16.16
N GLY A 465 26.92 17.47 16.45
CA GLY A 465 26.91 16.63 17.69
C GLY A 465 28.12 15.67 17.89
N ILE A 466 28.19 14.93 19.02
CA ILE A 466 29.15 13.84 19.35
C ILE A 466 28.41 12.48 19.31
N TRP A 467 29.06 11.41 18.82
CA TRP A 467 28.37 10.20 18.38
C TRP A 467 28.96 8.92 19.10
N THR A 468 28.22 8.20 19.99
CA THR A 468 28.44 6.80 20.52
C THR A 468 27.19 5.85 20.70
N MET A 469 27.14 4.70 20.00
CA MET A 469 26.16 3.55 19.95
C MET A 469 24.97 3.55 18.94
N SER A 470 24.66 2.39 18.36
CA SER A 470 24.06 2.22 17.02
C SER A 470 22.52 2.11 16.94
N GLY A 471 21.93 2.96 16.12
CA GLY A 471 20.65 2.75 15.42
C GLY A 471 20.71 3.50 14.09
N THR A 472 20.25 2.91 13.00
CA THR A 472 20.28 3.53 11.66
C THR A 472 19.64 4.92 11.68
N TRP A 473 20.32 5.89 11.06
CA TRP A 473 19.86 7.28 10.90
C TRP A 473 18.51 7.30 10.23
N THR A 474 17.49 7.65 10.99
CA THR A 474 16.12 7.63 10.52
C THR A 474 15.39 8.85 11.07
N CYS A 475 15.43 9.89 10.25
CA CYS A 475 14.46 10.96 10.23
C CYS A 475 14.45 11.89 11.46
N GLY A 476 15.18 13.02 11.35
CA GLY A 476 15.07 14.18 12.26
C GLY A 476 15.44 13.97 13.74
N VAL A 477 15.71 12.75 14.18
CA VAL A 477 16.25 12.49 15.52
C VAL A 477 17.74 12.23 15.38
N THR A 478 18.55 13.23 15.72
CA THR A 478 19.92 12.96 16.15
C THR A 478 19.81 12.18 17.45
N PRO A 479 20.21 10.90 17.51
CA PRO A 479 20.45 10.29 18.80
C PRO A 479 21.54 11.14 19.45
N SER A 480 21.42 11.37 20.75
CA SER A 480 22.41 12.13 21.50
C SER A 480 23.82 11.54 21.36
N VAL A 481 24.00 10.32 20.80
CA VAL A 481 25.29 9.65 20.59
C VAL A 481 25.21 8.41 19.61
N LEU A 482 26.00 8.30 18.48
CA LEU A 482 26.36 7.04 17.72
C LEU A 482 27.85 6.64 17.38
N TYR A 483 28.22 5.35 17.51
CA TYR A 483 29.61 4.83 17.38
C TYR A 483 30.04 4.51 15.93
N LYS A 484 29.09 4.19 15.05
CA LYS A 484 29.30 3.91 13.61
C LYS A 484 28.19 4.58 12.80
N ALA A 485 28.54 5.27 11.73
CA ALA A 485 27.59 5.89 10.81
C ALA A 485 27.69 5.22 9.43
N THR A 486 26.54 4.81 8.87
CA THR A 486 26.45 4.34 7.48
C THR A 486 25.45 5.22 6.73
N ILE A 487 25.89 5.79 5.60
CA ILE A 487 25.01 6.49 4.66
C ILE A 487 24.65 5.48 3.57
N SER A 488 23.41 4.98 3.57
CA SER A 488 22.93 3.97 2.62
C SER A 488 22.77 4.52 1.20
N PRO A 489 22.76 3.67 0.15
CA PRO A 489 22.41 4.08 -1.20
C PRO A 489 21.05 4.79 -1.25
N GLY A 490 20.94 5.87 -2.03
CA GLY A 490 19.74 6.70 -2.14
C GLY A 490 19.62 7.80 -1.07
N HIS A 491 20.45 7.78 -0.02
CA HIS A 491 20.47 8.83 0.99
C HIS A 491 21.49 9.92 0.62
N ARG A 492 21.11 11.19 0.82
CA ARG A 492 22.04 12.33 0.79
C ARG A 492 22.05 13.00 2.16
N VAL A 493 23.24 13.17 2.71
CA VAL A 493 23.46 13.91 3.97
C VAL A 493 24.19 15.20 3.66
N GLN A 494 23.68 16.33 4.17
CA GLN A 494 24.36 17.62 4.10
C GLN A 494 24.80 18.07 5.49
N LEU A 495 26.11 18.28 5.65
CA LEU A 495 26.70 18.78 6.88
C LEU A 495 26.99 20.28 6.76
N ASN A 496 26.47 21.04 7.72
CA ASN A 496 26.70 22.48 7.82
C ASN A 496 27.76 22.85 8.89
N SER A 497 28.32 21.85 9.59
CA SER A 497 29.32 22.01 10.67
C SER A 497 30.17 20.73 10.88
N THR A 498 31.07 20.73 11.88
CA THR A 498 31.93 19.57 12.21
C THR A 498 31.15 18.37 12.78
N GLY A 499 31.35 17.19 12.20
CA GLY A 499 30.84 15.91 12.71
C GLY A 499 31.99 14.99 13.18
N ASN A 500 31.79 14.28 14.29
CA ASN A 500 32.78 13.34 14.84
C ASN A 500 32.22 11.91 14.79
N ALA A 501 32.88 10.98 14.10
CA ALA A 501 32.49 9.58 14.07
C ALA A 501 33.68 8.67 14.36
N LYS A 502 33.48 7.51 14.99
CA LYS A 502 34.60 6.55 15.16
C LYS A 502 34.85 5.74 13.89
N THR A 503 33.78 5.38 13.16
CA THR A 503 33.82 4.77 11.83
C THR A 503 32.69 5.32 10.96
N LEU A 504 32.98 5.59 9.68
CA LEU A 504 32.02 6.11 8.69
C LEU A 504 32.07 5.24 7.43
N THR A 505 30.90 4.75 6.99
CA THR A 505 30.73 4.02 5.72
C THR A 505 29.80 4.81 4.81
N ILE A 506 30.28 5.20 3.63
CA ILE A 506 29.51 6.00 2.67
C ILE A 506 29.17 5.13 1.47
N GLN A 507 27.90 4.80 1.32
CA GLN A 507 27.33 4.09 0.17
C GLN A 507 26.29 4.98 -0.58
N GLY A 508 25.86 6.09 0.03
CA GLY A 508 25.09 7.18 -0.59
C GLY A 508 25.93 8.43 -0.88
N THR A 509 25.34 9.63 -0.82
CA THR A 509 26.03 10.91 -1.06
C THR A 509 26.20 11.73 0.22
N LEU A 510 27.38 12.32 0.44
CA LEU A 510 27.66 13.23 1.55
C LEU A 510 28.19 14.56 1.00
N ASN A 511 27.56 15.68 1.38
CA ASN A 511 27.96 17.02 0.95
C ASN A 511 28.40 17.87 2.16
N LEU A 512 29.56 18.52 2.04
CA LEU A 512 30.08 19.51 2.98
C LEU A 512 29.85 20.89 2.39
N SER A 513 28.77 21.57 2.77
CA SER A 513 28.28 22.76 2.04
C SER A 513 28.83 24.10 2.52
N THR A 514 29.66 24.12 3.56
CA THR A 514 30.21 25.35 4.15
C THR A 514 31.74 25.28 4.27
N PRO A 515 32.49 26.35 3.95
CA PRO A 515 33.93 26.42 4.21
C PRO A 515 34.23 26.19 5.70
N GLY A 516 35.11 25.24 6.00
CA GLY A 516 35.47 24.84 7.38
C GLY A 516 34.72 23.61 7.91
N THR A 517 33.76 23.07 7.17
CA THR A 517 33.08 21.81 7.51
C THR A 517 34.04 20.63 7.34
N VAL A 518 34.25 19.87 8.41
CA VAL A 518 35.14 18.70 8.42
C VAL A 518 34.50 17.52 9.14
N ILE A 519 34.79 16.30 8.69
CA ILE A 519 34.46 15.08 9.42
C ILE A 519 35.73 14.56 10.08
N ARG A 520 35.70 14.36 11.40
CA ARG A 520 36.81 13.77 12.14
C ARG A 520 36.51 12.31 12.44
N ILE A 521 37.36 11.42 11.95
CA ILE A 521 37.25 9.97 12.14
C ILE A 521 38.24 9.53 13.22
N GLY A 522 37.75 8.87 14.28
CA GLY A 522 38.60 8.16 15.24
C GLY A 522 39.16 8.95 16.44
N GLN A 523 38.63 10.14 16.77
CA GLN A 523 39.04 10.85 17.99
C GLN A 523 38.11 10.52 19.16
N THR A 524 38.58 9.71 20.11
CA THR A 524 38.03 9.66 21.47
C THR A 524 38.36 10.99 22.15
N GLN A 525 37.36 11.83 22.43
CA GLN A 525 37.55 12.86 23.45
C GLN A 525 37.67 12.15 24.79
N SER A 526 38.85 12.25 25.40
CA SER A 526 39.02 12.01 26.83
C SER A 526 38.33 13.17 27.56
N ASN A 527 37.65 12.84 28.66
CA ASN A 527 36.85 13.75 29.49
C ASN A 527 37.52 15.09 29.79
#